data_AF-A0A378LVU1-F1
#
_entry.id   AF-A0A378LVU1-F1
#
_cell.length_a   1.000
_cell.length_b   1.000
_cell.length_c   1.000
_cell.angle_alpha   90.00
_cell.angle_beta   90.00
_cell.angle_gamma   90.00
#
_symmetry.space_group_name_H-M   'P 1'
#
loop_
_entity.id
_entity.type
_entity.pdbx_description
1 polymer ?
#
loop_
_entity_poly.entity_id
_entity_poly.type
_entity_poly.pdbx_seq_one_letter_code
_entity_poly.pdbx_strand_id
1 'polypeptide(L)'
;MPAFFSEKLKQDKNALSELEISGIRDFNERERIRLSSNLPLVELGIDVLELDEEEARQLMDNLELIQLGIDVLELNKSEAKKLRDNIDLVKKGIEVLDYTQDELDNLRSRSAFYPTF
;
A
#
# COMPACT_ATOMS: atom_id res chain seq x y z
N MET A 1 32.43 35.29 42.47
CA MET A 1 31.73 35.43 41.18
C MET A 1 31.07 34.10 40.81
N PRO A 2 29.74 33.92 40.98
CA PRO A 2 29.05 32.66 40.64
C PRO A 2 28.06 32.77 39.46
N ALA A 3 27.89 33.94 38.83
CA ALA A 3 26.85 34.18 37.83
C ALA A 3 26.99 33.34 36.54
N PHE A 4 28.23 33.03 36.12
CA PHE A 4 28.49 32.29 34.88
C PHE A 4 28.00 30.84 34.90
N PHE A 5 27.99 30.17 36.06
CA PHE A 5 27.56 28.78 36.16
C PHE A 5 26.03 28.62 36.11
N SER A 6 25.32 29.60 36.65
CA SER A 6 23.85 29.58 36.72
C SER A 6 23.18 29.81 35.38
N GLU A 7 23.83 30.57 34.49
CA GLU A 7 23.32 30.92 33.16
C GLU A 7 23.47 29.76 32.17
N LYS A 8 24.61 29.06 32.22
CA LYS A 8 24.88 27.87 31.41
C LYS A 8 23.89 26.74 31.70
N LEU A 9 23.59 26.49 32.98
CA LEU A 9 22.58 25.50 33.39
C LEU A 9 21.14 25.85 32.98
N LYS A 10 20.84 27.13 32.73
CA LYS A 10 19.52 27.55 32.20
C LYS A 10 19.46 27.38 30.68
N GLN A 11 20.55 27.68 29.97
CA GLN A 11 20.64 27.44 28.53
C GLN A 11 20.54 25.95 28.19
N ASP A 12 21.22 25.09 28.93
CA ASP A 12 21.21 23.64 28.66
C ASP A 12 19.80 23.03 28.88
N LYS A 13 19.06 23.51 29.87
CA LYS A 13 17.66 23.07 30.12
C LYS A 13 16.70 23.53 29.03
N ASN A 14 16.86 24.76 28.53
CA ASN A 14 16.03 25.26 27.44
C ASN A 14 16.31 24.51 26.13
N ALA A 15 17.57 24.23 25.82
CA ALA A 15 17.95 23.47 24.62
C ALA A 15 17.39 22.04 24.64
N LEU A 16 17.43 21.35 25.80
CA LEU A 16 16.83 20.03 25.95
C LEU A 16 15.30 20.07 25.77
N SER A 17 14.63 21.07 26.34
CA SER A 17 13.17 21.21 26.18
C SER A 17 12.76 21.52 24.73
N GLU A 18 13.55 22.33 24.01
CA GLU A 18 13.29 22.62 22.60
C GLU A 18 13.48 21.39 21.71
N LEU A 19 14.50 20.56 22.00
CA LEU A 19 14.77 19.32 21.28
C LEU A 19 13.68 18.25 21.51
N GLU A 20 13.19 18.13 22.75
CA GLU A 20 12.08 17.23 23.08
C GLU A 20 10.79 17.67 22.40
N ILE A 21 10.48 18.98 22.40
CA ILE A 21 9.30 19.51 21.74
C ILE A 21 9.40 19.35 20.21
N SER A 22 10.57 19.58 19.60
CA SER A 22 10.76 19.39 18.17
C SER A 22 10.64 17.92 17.77
N GLY A 23 11.25 17.00 18.54
CA GLY A 23 11.14 15.56 18.30
C GLY A 23 9.69 15.05 18.38
N ILE A 24 8.92 15.50 19.37
CA ILE A 24 7.50 15.17 19.50
C ILE A 24 6.68 15.74 18.33
N ARG A 25 6.97 16.97 17.89
CA ARG A 25 6.30 17.61 16.76
C ARG A 25 6.57 16.86 15.45
N ASP A 26 7.84 16.54 15.19
CA ASP A 26 8.28 15.84 13.99
C ASP A 26 7.69 14.42 13.93
N PHE A 27 7.57 13.75 15.08
CA PHE A 27 6.91 12.45 15.18
C PHE A 27 5.43 12.56 14.79
N ASN A 28 4.72 13.55 15.35
CA ASN A 28 3.29 13.76 15.10
C ASN A 28 3.02 14.16 13.64
N GLU A 29 3.90 14.94 13.02
CA GLU A 29 3.79 15.30 11.60
C GLU A 29 3.99 14.09 10.68
N ARG A 30 4.95 13.20 10.96
CA ARG A 30 5.15 11.97 10.17
C ARG A 30 3.93 11.06 10.19
N GLU A 31 3.34 10.84 11.37
CA GLU A 31 2.15 10.02 11.52
C GLU A 31 0.95 10.64 10.78
N ARG A 32 0.77 11.97 10.88
CA ARG A 32 -0.25 12.68 10.09
C ARG A 32 -0.05 12.54 8.59
N ILE A 33 1.18 12.65 8.12
CA ILE A 33 1.50 12.46 6.70
C ILE A 33 1.15 11.03 6.27
N ARG A 34 1.55 10.01 7.05
CA ARG A 34 1.25 8.59 6.78
C ARG A 34 -0.24 8.30 6.71
N LEU A 35 -1.01 8.80 7.69
CA LEU A 35 -2.47 8.67 7.69
C LEU A 35 -3.10 9.38 6.49
N SER A 36 -2.60 10.56 6.13
CA SER A 36 -3.12 11.31 4.98
C SER A 36 -2.81 10.65 3.64
N SER A 37 -1.62 10.04 3.47
CA SER A 37 -1.24 9.35 2.24
C SER A 37 -1.97 8.04 2.03
N ASN A 38 -2.40 7.40 3.12
CA ASN A 38 -3.10 6.12 3.13
C ASN A 38 -4.57 6.26 3.55
N LEU A 39 -5.15 7.46 3.37
CA LEU A 39 -6.53 7.74 3.74
C LEU A 39 -7.53 6.69 3.22
N PRO A 40 -7.41 6.14 1.99
CA PRO A 40 -8.33 5.11 1.51
C PRO A 40 -8.27 3.81 2.32
N LEU A 41 -7.12 3.46 2.90
CA LEU A 41 -6.99 2.30 3.80
C LEU A 41 -7.65 2.59 5.16
N VAL A 42 -7.48 3.81 5.67
CA VAL A 42 -8.13 4.26 6.91
C VAL A 42 -9.65 4.27 6.76
N GLU A 43 -10.18 4.69 5.61
CA GLU A 43 -11.62 4.65 5.29
C GLU A 43 -12.16 3.21 5.25
N LEU A 44 -11.32 2.24 4.90
CA LEU A 44 -11.63 0.80 4.95
C LEU A 44 -11.47 0.20 6.35
N GLY A 45 -11.07 1.00 7.35
CA GLY A 45 -10.88 0.56 8.73
C GLY A 45 -9.56 -0.19 8.97
N ILE A 46 -8.58 -0.02 8.07
CA ILE A 46 -7.26 -0.63 8.22
C ILE A 46 -6.35 0.30 9.04
N ASP A 47 -5.75 -0.25 10.10
CA ASP A 47 -4.80 0.48 10.95
C ASP A 47 -3.44 0.64 10.26
N VAL A 48 -3.31 1.73 9.49
CA VAL A 48 -2.07 2.10 8.77
C VAL A 48 -0.87 2.30 9.69
N LEU A 49 -1.08 2.67 10.95
CA LEU A 49 0.01 2.92 11.89
C LEU A 49 0.69 1.65 12.39
N GLU A 50 0.00 0.52 12.33
CA GLU A 50 0.55 -0.79 12.68
C GLU A 50 1.22 -1.49 11.50
N LEU A 51 1.05 -0.97 10.28
CA LEU A 51 1.61 -1.53 9.06
C LEU A 51 2.99 -0.96 8.75
N ASP A 52 3.87 -1.82 8.25
CA ASP A 52 5.13 -1.37 7.68
C ASP A 52 4.90 -0.64 6.34
N GLU A 53 5.87 0.21 5.94
CA GLU A 53 5.74 1.00 4.70
C GLU A 53 5.56 0.12 3.45
N GLU A 54 6.11 -1.09 3.45
CA GLU A 54 5.96 -2.03 2.34
C GLU A 54 4.55 -2.65 2.31
N GLU A 55 4.00 -2.99 3.47
CA GLU A 55 2.65 -3.55 3.59
C GLU A 55 1.59 -2.49 3.23
N ALA A 56 1.74 -1.27 3.74
CA ALA A 56 0.87 -0.15 3.40
C ALA A 56 0.86 0.14 1.89
N ARG A 57 2.03 0.05 1.23
CA ARG A 57 2.12 0.18 -0.24
C ARG A 57 1.44 -0.97 -0.97
N GLN A 58 1.65 -2.21 -0.53
CA GLN A 58 1.00 -3.37 -1.15
C GLN A 58 -0.52 -3.30 -1.03
N LEU A 59 -1.03 -2.87 0.11
CA LEU A 59 -2.47 -2.68 0.33
C LEU A 59 -3.00 -1.53 -0.53
N MET A 60 -2.27 -0.42 -0.64
CA MET A 60 -2.65 0.67 -1.54
C MET A 60 -2.65 0.26 -3.02
N ASP A 61 -1.63 -0.45 -3.48
CA ASP A 61 -1.54 -0.92 -4.87
C ASP A 61 -2.68 -1.89 -5.24
N ASN A 62 -3.26 -2.53 -4.23
CA ASN A 62 -4.34 -3.50 -4.34
C ASN A 62 -5.63 -3.02 -3.66
N LEU A 63 -5.81 -1.71 -3.48
CA LEU A 63 -6.95 -1.15 -2.75
C LEU A 63 -8.30 -1.62 -3.29
N GLU A 64 -8.39 -1.80 -4.60
CA GLU A 64 -9.61 -2.29 -5.26
C GLU A 64 -9.96 -3.72 -4.84
N LEU A 65 -8.96 -4.57 -4.58
CA LEU A 65 -9.17 -5.92 -4.05
C LEU A 65 -9.70 -5.86 -2.62
N ILE A 66 -9.12 -4.98 -1.80
CA ILE A 66 -9.56 -4.76 -0.41
C ILE A 66 -10.99 -4.23 -0.37
N GLN A 67 -11.35 -3.28 -1.26
CA GLN A 67 -12.71 -2.77 -1.39
C GLN A 67 -13.73 -3.86 -1.73
N LEU A 68 -13.29 -4.90 -2.46
CA LEU A 68 -14.09 -6.08 -2.78
C LEU A 68 -14.11 -7.12 -1.65
N GLY A 69 -13.46 -6.84 -0.52
CA GLY A 69 -13.36 -7.73 0.64
C GLY A 69 -12.35 -8.86 0.46
N ILE A 70 -11.42 -8.75 -0.48
CA ILE A 70 -10.36 -9.73 -0.71
C ILE A 70 -9.19 -9.39 0.20
N ASP A 71 -8.75 -10.36 1.00
CA ASP A 71 -7.56 -10.20 1.83
C ASP A 71 -6.30 -10.31 0.97
N VAL A 72 -5.63 -9.17 0.76
CA VAL A 72 -4.45 -9.07 -0.11
C VAL A 72 -3.21 -9.64 0.57
N LEU A 73 -3.15 -9.62 1.90
CA LEU A 73 -1.96 -10.07 2.65
C LEU A 73 -1.80 -11.60 2.61
N GLU A 74 -2.90 -12.33 2.40
CA GLU A 74 -2.90 -13.79 2.23
C GLU A 74 -2.60 -14.23 0.79
N LEU A 75 -2.63 -13.31 -0.18
CA LEU A 75 -2.42 -13.63 -1.58
C LEU A 75 -0.94 -13.60 -1.96
N ASN A 76 -0.52 -14.56 -2.77
CA ASN A 76 0.80 -14.46 -3.39
C ASN A 76 0.83 -13.33 -4.43
N LYS A 77 2.01 -12.74 -4.66
CA LYS A 77 2.20 -11.63 -5.63
C LYS A 77 1.61 -11.93 -7.02
N SER A 78 1.68 -13.19 -7.48
CA SER A 78 1.10 -13.58 -8.78
C SER A 78 -0.43 -13.63 -8.77
N GLU A 79 -1.04 -13.97 -7.65
CA GLU A 79 -2.50 -14.09 -7.53
C GLU A 79 -3.13 -12.71 -7.44
N ALA A 80 -2.58 -11.85 -6.57
CA ALA A 80 -2.99 -10.45 -6.47
C ALA A 80 -2.92 -9.74 -7.83
N LYS A 81 -1.83 -9.96 -8.59
CA LYS A 81 -1.69 -9.40 -9.93
C LYS A 81 -2.76 -9.91 -10.90
N LYS A 82 -3.03 -11.22 -10.93
CA LYS A 82 -4.08 -11.79 -11.79
C LYS A 82 -5.45 -11.22 -11.45
N LEU A 83 -5.78 -11.12 -10.17
CA LEU A 83 -7.06 -10.56 -9.73
C LEU A 83 -7.21 -9.09 -10.13
N ARG A 84 -6.16 -8.29 -9.96
CA ARG A 84 -6.14 -6.89 -10.41
C ARG A 84 -6.33 -6.78 -11.92
N ASP A 85 -5.56 -7.56 -12.69
CA ASP A 85 -5.68 -7.58 -14.16
C ASP A 85 -7.10 -7.99 -14.58
N ASN A 86 -7.71 -8.96 -13.90
CA ASN A 86 -9.08 -9.38 -14.15
C ASN A 86 -10.10 -8.28 -13.83
N ILE A 87 -9.94 -7.53 -12.73
CA ILE A 87 -10.80 -6.38 -12.42
C ILE A 87 -10.70 -5.32 -13.50
N ASP A 88 -9.49 -5.02 -13.98
CA ASP A 88 -9.28 -4.05 -15.05
C ASP A 88 -9.92 -4.51 -16.38
N LEU A 89 -9.90 -5.81 -16.67
CA LEU A 89 -10.57 -6.40 -17.83
C LEU A 89 -12.09 -6.35 -17.71
N VAL A 90 -12.64 -6.69 -16.54
CA VAL A 90 -14.08 -6.60 -16.26
C VAL A 90 -14.58 -5.16 -16.38
N LYS A 91 -13.82 -4.18 -15.86
CA LYS A 91 -14.13 -2.75 -16.03
C LYS A 91 -14.13 -2.31 -17.49
N LYS A 92 -13.28 -2.91 -18.32
CA LYS A 92 -13.25 -2.68 -19.78
C LYS A 92 -14.34 -3.45 -20.53
N GLY A 93 -15.19 -4.20 -19.84
CA GLY A 93 -16.25 -5.01 -20.43
C GLY A 93 -15.72 -6.24 -21.18
N ILE A 94 -14.48 -6.66 -20.91
CA ILE A 94 -13.89 -7.86 -21.48
C ILE A 94 -14.21 -9.03 -20.56
N GLU A 95 -14.88 -10.04 -21.10
CA GLU A 95 -15.16 -11.28 -20.38
C GLU A 95 -13.86 -12.05 -20.19
N VAL A 96 -13.49 -12.28 -18.93
CA VAL A 96 -12.33 -13.09 -18.58
C VAL A 96 -12.78 -14.55 -18.60
N LEU A 97 -12.27 -15.30 -19.57
CA LEU A 97 -12.54 -16.73 -19.69
C LEU A 97 -11.38 -17.51 -19.07
N ASP A 98 -11.69 -18.29 -18.03
CA ASP A 98 -10.77 -19.25 -17.45
C ASP A 98 -10.72 -20.49 -18.33
N TYR A 99 -9.77 -20.53 -19.26
CA TYR A 99 -9.50 -21.72 -20.05
C TYR A 99 -8.51 -22.63 -19.32
N THR A 100 -8.82 -23.92 -19.27
CA THR A 100 -7.85 -24.95 -18.91
C THR A 100 -6.78 -25.10 -20.01
N GLN A 101 -5.63 -25.66 -19.66
CA GLN A 101 -4.55 -25.89 -20.63
C GLN A 101 -5.01 -26.78 -21.80
N ASP A 102 -5.84 -27.78 -21.51
CA ASP A 102 -6.45 -28.67 -22.50
C ASP A 102 -7.39 -27.91 -23.44
N GLU A 103 -8.16 -26.95 -22.93
CA GLU A 103 -9.05 -26.11 -23.75
C GLU A 103 -8.26 -25.14 -24.64
N LEU A 104 -7.15 -24.58 -24.14
CA LEU A 104 -6.26 -23.72 -24.91
C LEU A 104 -5.60 -24.48 -26.07
N ASP A 105 -5.12 -25.70 -25.82
CA ASP A 105 -4.50 -26.55 -26.82
C ASP A 105 -5.51 -27.00 -27.89
N ASN A 106 -6.77 -27.24 -27.49
CA ASN A 106 -7.85 -27.56 -28.41
C ASN A 106 -8.23 -26.33 -29.28
N LEU A 107 -8.26 -25.13 -28.70
CA LEU A 107 -8.53 -23.89 -29.45
C LEU A 107 -7.43 -23.58 -30.48
N ARG A 108 -6.16 -23.74 -30.08
CA ARG A 108 -4.98 -23.55 -30.96
C ARG A 108 -5.00 -24.54 -32.13
N SER A 109 -5.37 -25.78 -31.84
CA SER A 109 -5.50 -26.83 -32.87
C SER A 109 -6.63 -26.53 -33.86
N ARG A 110 -7.73 -25.91 -33.41
CA ARG A 110 -8.84 -25.49 -34.28
C ARG A 110 -8.52 -24.24 -35.10
N SER A 111 -7.79 -23.27 -34.56
CA SER A 111 -7.39 -22.07 -35.31
C SER A 111 -6.35 -22.33 -36.40
N ALA A 112 -5.55 -23.39 -36.26
CA ALA A 112 -4.63 -23.85 -37.30
C ALA A 112 -5.32 -24.46 -38.54
N PHE A 113 -6.66 -24.60 -38.50
CA PHE A 113 -7.46 -25.23 -39.55
C PHE A 113 -8.23 -24.23 -40.44
N TYR A 114 -7.84 -22.95 -40.46
CA TYR A 114 -8.30 -22.02 -41.48
C TYR A 114 -7.20 -21.84 -42.54
N PRO A 115 -7.33 -22.43 -43.73
CA PRO A 115 -6.48 -22.05 -44.85
C PRO A 115 -6.79 -20.59 -45.19
N THR A 116 -5.76 -19.74 -45.20
CA THR A 116 -5.83 -18.43 -45.84
C THR A 116 -6.12 -18.67 -47.33
N PHE A 117 -7.38 -18.46 -47.72
CA PHE A 117 -7.79 -18.41 -49.13
C PHE A 117 -7.23 -17.18 -49.83
#